data_AF-A0A370S1G2-F1
#
_entry.id   AF-A0A370S1G2-F1
#
_cell.length_a   1.000
_cell.length_b   1.000
_cell.length_c   1.000
_cell.angle_alpha   90.00
_cell.angle_beta   90.00
_cell.angle_gamma   90.00
#
_symmetry.space_group_name_H-M   'P 1'
#
loop_
_entity.id
_entity.type
_entity.pdbx_description
1 polymer ?
#
loop_
_entity_poly.entity_id
_entity_poly.type
_entity_poly.pdbx_seq_one_letter_code
_entity_poly.pdbx_strand_id
1 'polypeptide(L)' 'MSKYKLVHLNCGNINQWPHWNLIATIMLPAGTTTTYYPAIPDNADDLTLAELKAYALSEFEKAND' A
#
# COMPACT_ATOMS: atom_id res chain seq x y z
N MET A 1 8.67 -17.61 3.08
CA MET A 1 7.73 -17.25 4.17
C MET A 1 7.66 -15.74 4.19
N SER A 2 6.47 -15.17 4.00
CA SER A 2 6.26 -13.72 4.05
C SER A 2 6.74 -13.14 5.39
N LYS A 3 7.68 -12.19 5.34
CA LYS A 3 8.39 -11.62 6.51
C LYS A 3 7.50 -10.68 7.32
N TYR A 4 6.57 -10.01 6.66
CA TYR A 4 5.64 -9.05 7.24
C TYR A 4 4.20 -9.44 6.92
N LYS A 5 3.26 -9.18 7.83
CA LYS A 5 1.82 -9.42 7.57
C LYS A 5 1.10 -8.10 7.28
N LEU A 6 0.32 -8.04 6.22
CA LEU A 6 -0.57 -6.90 5.97
C LEU A 6 -1.73 -6.92 6.98
N VAL A 7 -1.98 -5.79 7.63
CA VAL A 7 -3.07 -5.62 8.61
C VAL A 7 -4.19 -4.79 7.99
N HIS A 8 -3.87 -3.59 7.51
CA HIS A 8 -4.82 -2.67 6.89
C HIS A 8 -4.22 -2.05 5.63
N LEU A 9 -5.10 -1.70 4.70
CA LEU A 9 -4.75 -0.95 3.50
C LEU A 9 -5.71 0.23 3.31
N ASN A 10 -5.14 1.44 3.26
CA ASN A 10 -5.85 2.68 3.06
C ASN A 10 -5.36 3.39 1.80
N CYS A 11 -6.29 4.05 1.12
CA CYS A 11 -6.00 4.92 -0.01
C CYS A 11 -6.51 6.32 0.33
N GLY A 12 -5.61 7.28 0.48
CA GLY A 12 -5.97 8.67 0.78
C GLY A 12 -5.86 9.52 -0.47
N ASN A 13 -6.94 10.19 -0.87
CA ASN A 13 -6.86 11.21 -1.91
C ASN A 13 -6.46 12.55 -1.28
N ILE A 14 -5.31 13.11 -1.66
CA ILE A 14 -4.79 14.39 -1.18
C ILE A 14 -4.75 15.41 -2.32
N ASN A 15 -4.87 16.69 -1.98
CA ASN A 15 -4.86 17.79 -2.94
C ASN A 15 -3.41 18.17 -3.35
N GLN A 16 -2.62 17.20 -3.77
CA GLN A 16 -1.23 17.36 -4.25
C GLN A 16 -0.92 16.22 -5.22
N TRP A 17 -0.18 16.46 -6.30
CA TRP A 17 0.26 15.39 -7.20
C TRP A 17 1.38 14.53 -6.57
N PRO A 18 1.32 13.19 -6.65
CA PRO A 18 0.18 12.39 -7.12
C PRO A 18 -0.98 12.42 -6.11
N HIS A 19 -2.23 12.58 -6.58
CA HIS A 19 -3.39 12.80 -5.72
C HIS A 19 -3.73 11.61 -4.82
N TRP A 20 -3.14 10.44 -5.04
CA TRP A 20 -3.40 9.24 -4.25
C TRP A 20 -2.20 8.83 -3.42
N ASN A 21 -2.41 8.59 -2.12
CA ASN A 21 -1.47 7.92 -1.24
C ASN A 21 -1.95 6.51 -0.94
N LEU A 22 -1.06 5.54 -1.15
CA LEU A 22 -1.26 4.16 -0.72
C LEU A 22 -0.58 3.98 0.63
N ILE A 23 -1.32 3.51 1.63
CA ILE A 23 -0.86 3.41 3.01
C ILE A 23 -1.20 2.02 3.53
N ALA A 24 -0.18 1.20 3.77
CA ALA A 24 -0.32 -0.14 4.32
C ALA A 24 0.14 -0.16 5.79
N THR A 25 -0.71 -0.66 6.68
CA THR A 25 -0.28 -1.03 8.03
C THR A 25 0.20 -2.46 8.01
N ILE A 26 1.46 -2.69 8.41
CA ILE A 26 2.09 -4.01 8.40
C ILE A 26 2.50 -4.41 9.81
N MET A 27 2.46 -5.70 10.11
CA MET A 27 2.95 -6.30 11.35
C MET A 27 4.33 -6.90 11.12
N LEU A 28 5.27 -6.49 11.97
CA LEU A 28 6.64 -6.99 12.01
C LEU A 28 6.69 -8.37 12.72
N PRO A 29 7.75 -9.17 12.50
CA PRO A 29 7.92 -10.45 13.20
C PRO A 29 7.88 -10.34 14.74
N ALA A 30 8.30 -9.19 15.29
CA ALA A 30 8.25 -8.90 16.72
C ALA A 30 6.84 -8.60 17.26
N GLY A 31 5.81 -8.63 16.42
CA GLY A 31 4.41 -8.37 16.79
C GLY A 31 4.02 -6.89 16.83
N THR A 32 4.96 -5.97 16.62
CA THR A 32 4.69 -4.53 16.49
C THR A 32 4.18 -4.18 15.08
N THR A 33 3.38 -3.13 14.98
CA THR A 33 2.92 -2.61 13.69
C THR A 33 3.73 -1.39 13.26
N THR A 34 3.87 -1.21 11.95
CA THR A 34 4.42 -0.01 11.33
C THR A 34 3.69 0.32 10.03
N THR A 35 4.00 1.46 9.44
CA THR A 35 3.43 1.92 8.17
C THR A 35 4.41 1.65 7.04
N TYR A 36 3.92 1.02 5.98
CA TYR A 36 4.57 0.89 4.69
C TYR A 36 3.82 1.74 3.67
N TYR A 37 4.56 2.43 2.82
CA TYR A 37 4.01 3.25 1.74
C TYR A 37 4.37 2.58 0.41
N PRO A 38 3.46 1.81 -0.20
CA PRO A 38 3.64 1.30 -1.55
C PRO A 38 3.93 2.44 -2.53
N ALA A 39 4.67 2.14 -3.59
CA ALA A 39 4.80 3.05 -4.71
C ALA A 39 3.41 3.39 -5.27
N ILE A 40 3.25 4.60 -5.78
CA ILE A 40 1.99 5.04 -6.39
C ILE A 40 2.15 4.84 -7.90
N PRO A 41 1.18 4.22 -8.60
CA PRO A 41 1.27 4.05 -10.04
C PRO A 41 1.11 5.41 -10.75
N ASP A 42 1.78 5.59 -11.88
CA ASP A 42 1.76 6.86 -12.63
C ASP A 42 0.34 7.25 -13.11
N ASN A 43 -0.53 6.26 -13.32
CA ASN A 43 -1.92 6.43 -13.73
C ASN A 43 -2.91 6.32 -12.55
N ALA A 44 -2.49 6.60 -11.31
CA ALA A 44 -3.33 6.44 -10.13
C ALA A 44 -4.68 7.17 -10.20
N ASP A 45 -4.73 8.31 -10.88
CA ASP A 45 -5.95 9.10 -11.06
C ASP A 45 -6.96 8.45 -12.02
N ASP A 46 -6.51 7.55 -12.90
CA ASP A 46 -7.35 6.79 -13.83
C ASP A 46 -7.83 5.46 -13.24
N LEU A 47 -7.30 5.05 -12.08
CA LEU A 47 -7.64 3.79 -11.44
C LEU A 47 -8.81 3.95 -10.46
N THR A 48 -9.66 2.94 -10.42
CA THR A 48 -10.67 2.81 -9.36
C THR A 48 -9.99 2.51 -8.01
N LEU A 49 -10.71 2.78 -6.91
CA LEU A 49 -10.23 2.45 -5.58
C LEU A 49 -9.90 0.95 -5.40
N ALA A 50 -10.63 0.07 -6.09
CA ALA A 50 -10.38 -1.36 -6.05
C ALA A 50 -9.05 -1.72 -6.75
N GLU A 51 -8.77 -1.11 -7.89
CA GLU A 51 -7.52 -1.30 -8.63
C GLU A 51 -6.32 -0.73 -7.88
N LEU A 52 -6.47 0.45 -7.24
CA LEU A 52 -5.44 1.02 -6.37
C LEU A 52 -5.10 0.11 -5.19
N LYS A 53 -6.12 -0.53 -4.60
CA LYS A 53 -5.91 -1.51 -3.53
C LYS A 53 -5.19 -2.77 -4.02
N ALA A 54 -5.57 -3.29 -5.18
CA ALA A 54 -4.91 -4.44 -5.79
C ALA A 54 -3.45 -4.12 -6.13
N TYR A 55 -3.17 -2.94 -6.67
CA TYR A 55 -1.83 -2.46 -6.96
C TYR A 55 -0.98 -2.38 -5.68
N ALA A 56 -1.48 -1.72 -4.63
CA ALA A 56 -0.79 -1.62 -3.35
C ALA A 56 -0.51 -2.99 -2.71
N LEU A 57 -1.43 -3.95 -2.84
CA LEU A 57 -1.22 -5.32 -2.39
C LEU A 57 -0.09 -5.99 -3.17
N SER A 58 -0.09 -5.87 -4.50
CA SER A 58 0.97 -6.44 -5.34
C SER A 58 2.35 -5.84 -5.04
N GLU A 59 2.43 -4.54 -4.77
CA GLU A 59 3.68 -3.88 -4.38
C GLU A 59 4.17 -4.34 -3.01
N PHE A 60 3.25 -4.53 -2.07
CA PHE A 60 3.58 -5.11 -0.77
C PHE A 60 4.09 -6.55 -0.91
N GLU A 61 3.44 -7.39 -1.71
CA GLU A 61 3.88 -8.77 -1.96
C GLU A 61 5.27 -8.81 -2.58
N LYS A 62 5.54 -8.00 -3.62
CA LYS A 62 6.88 -7.86 -4.23
C LYS A 62 7.95 -7.41 -3.23
N ALA A 63 7.61 -6.51 -2.32
CA ALA A 63 8.55 -6.01 -1.30
C ALA A 63 8.79 -7.01 -0.15
N ASN A 64 8.00 -8.09 -0.09
CA ASN A 64 7.97 -9.05 1.01
C ASN A 64 8.33 -10.49 0.60
N ASP A 65 8.58 -10.70 -0.70
CA ASP A 65 9.31 -11.85 -1.25
C ASP A 65 10.81 -11.77 -0.89
#